data_AF-N9RGD1-F1
#
_entry.id   AF-N9RGD1-F1
#
_cell.length_a   1.000
_cell.length_b   1.000
_cell.length_c   1.000
_cell.angle_alpha   90.00
_cell.angle_beta   90.00
_cell.angle_gamma   90.00
#
_symmetry.space_group_name_H-M   'P 1'
#
loop_
_entity.id
_entity.type
_entity.pdbx_description
1 polymer ?
#
loop_
_entity_poly.entity_id
_entity_poly.type
_entity_poly.pdbx_seq_one_letter_code
_entity_poly.pdbx_strand_id
1 'polypeptide(L)'
;MLGPAPLAVAYNFSITGHISSSGVFTASSYQTTYFKPVKAGQNLSYVSAGSSVISVLSFYDSSFNFISPIVDNGGVAVRTAVVPANAAYVRLSNNPTLVALPYCNAVIDSVINSSDVVKQNDFTVETSLNFAHPEYIINDYYVNNTGTISAGAGWKYIKIPVVAGKTYTFGGFGITTSGYYSVQNVASN
;
A
#
# COMPACT_ATOMS: atom_id res chain seq x y z
N MET A 1 13.09 1.08 -0.86
CA MET A 1 11.76 0.56 -1.22
C MET A 1 11.89 -0.93 -1.46
N LEU A 2 11.32 -1.78 -0.61
CA LEU A 2 11.14 -3.19 -0.92
C LEU A 2 10.03 -3.28 -1.98
N GLY A 3 10.33 -3.90 -3.12
CA GLY A 3 9.31 -4.16 -4.15
C GLY A 3 8.17 -5.02 -3.59
N PRO A 4 7.05 -5.14 -4.32
CA PRO A 4 5.98 -6.03 -3.91
C PRO A 4 6.49 -7.45 -3.70
N ALA A 5 5.94 -8.13 -2.70
CA ALA A 5 6.28 -9.51 -2.42
C ALA A 5 6.03 -10.38 -3.67
N PRO A 6 6.97 -11.26 -4.02
CA PRO A 6 6.87 -12.09 -5.22
C PRO A 6 5.68 -13.06 -5.11
N LEU A 7 4.94 -13.28 -6.20
CA LEU A 7 3.87 -14.28 -6.27
C LEU A 7 4.44 -15.69 -6.08
N ALA A 8 5.61 -15.94 -6.67
CA ALA A 8 6.38 -17.16 -6.49
C ALA A 8 7.88 -16.88 -6.61
N VAL A 9 8.68 -17.58 -5.82
CA VAL A 9 10.14 -17.67 -5.90
C VAL A 9 10.57 -19.13 -5.87
N ALA A 10 11.87 -19.41 -6.06
CA ALA A 10 12.43 -20.75 -6.19
C ALA A 10 11.89 -21.78 -5.17
N TYR A 11 11.84 -21.45 -3.87
CA TYR A 11 11.36 -22.41 -2.86
C TYR A 11 9.88 -22.78 -3.00
N ASN A 12 9.08 -21.99 -3.72
CA ASN A 12 7.68 -22.30 -4.00
C ASN A 12 7.50 -23.39 -5.07
N PHE A 13 8.54 -23.71 -5.85
CA PHE A 13 8.54 -24.77 -6.87
C PHE A 13 8.82 -26.13 -6.21
N SER A 14 7.90 -26.54 -5.33
CA SER A 14 8.08 -27.70 -4.45
C SER A 14 7.43 -28.99 -4.94
N ILE A 15 6.65 -28.95 -6.03
CA ILE A 15 5.95 -30.12 -6.58
C ILE A 15 6.75 -30.68 -7.76
N THR A 16 7.21 -31.92 -7.65
CA THR A 16 7.93 -32.61 -8.73
C THR A 16 6.98 -33.03 -9.85
N GLY A 17 7.01 -32.30 -10.97
CA GLY A 17 6.13 -32.46 -12.12
C GLY A 17 5.95 -31.15 -12.89
N HIS A 18 5.25 -31.23 -14.01
CA HIS A 18 4.88 -30.08 -14.84
C HIS A 18 3.40 -30.11 -15.20
N ILE A 19 2.91 -28.99 -15.71
CA ILE A 19 1.59 -28.88 -16.33
C ILE A 19 1.78 -28.75 -17.84
N SER A 20 1.12 -29.61 -18.61
CA SER A 20 1.16 -29.57 -20.07
C SER A 20 0.44 -28.33 -20.62
N SER A 21 0.60 -28.06 -21.92
CA SER A 21 -0.17 -27.05 -22.62
C SER A 21 -1.70 -27.28 -22.59
N SER A 22 -2.14 -28.50 -22.27
CA SER A 22 -3.55 -28.86 -22.11
C SER A 22 -4.03 -28.82 -20.65
N GLY A 23 -3.21 -28.33 -19.71
CA GLY A 23 -3.59 -28.20 -18.30
C GLY A 23 -3.47 -29.48 -17.48
N VAL A 24 -2.89 -30.54 -18.04
CA VAL A 24 -2.74 -31.85 -17.37
C VAL A 24 -1.44 -31.86 -16.59
N PHE A 25 -1.51 -32.20 -15.30
CA PHE A 25 -0.32 -32.40 -14.49
C PHE A 25 0.32 -33.76 -14.79
N THR A 26 1.64 -33.78 -15.01
CA THR A 26 2.43 -34.98 -15.25
C THR A 26 3.68 -34.99 -14.38
N ALA A 27 3.93 -36.10 -13.68
CA ALA A 27 5.15 -36.29 -12.90
C ALA A 27 6.38 -36.31 -13.82
N SER A 28 7.43 -35.56 -13.46
CA SER A 28 8.65 -35.39 -14.26
C SER A 28 9.75 -34.73 -13.44
N SER A 29 10.92 -34.49 -14.04
CA SER A 29 12.03 -33.73 -13.41
C SER A 29 11.79 -32.21 -13.29
N TYR A 30 10.70 -31.70 -13.87
CA TYR A 30 10.30 -30.30 -13.70
C TYR A 30 9.80 -30.06 -12.28
N GLN A 31 9.75 -28.80 -11.88
CA GLN A 31 9.20 -28.38 -10.61
C GLN A 31 8.04 -27.41 -10.86
N THR A 32 6.98 -27.56 -10.08
CA THR A 32 5.76 -26.76 -10.20
C THR A 32 5.33 -26.19 -8.87
N THR A 33 4.68 -25.03 -8.88
CA THR A 33 4.10 -24.42 -7.69
C THR A 33 2.72 -24.99 -7.36
N TYR A 34 2.30 -24.83 -6.10
CA TYR A 34 0.87 -24.79 -5.78
C TYR A 34 0.17 -23.60 -6.46
N PHE A 35 -1.15 -23.57 -6.42
CA PHE A 35 -1.95 -22.45 -6.93
C PHE A 35 -1.57 -21.15 -6.22
N LYS A 36 -1.33 -20.11 -7.01
CA LYS A 36 -1.07 -18.74 -6.56
C LYS A 36 -2.23 -17.85 -7.01
N PRO A 37 -2.81 -17.02 -6.12
CA PRO A 37 -3.90 -16.14 -6.49
C PRO A 37 -3.43 -15.06 -7.46
N VAL A 38 -4.28 -14.75 -8.44
CA VAL A 38 -4.06 -13.68 -9.44
C VAL A 38 -5.38 -12.99 -9.75
N LYS A 39 -5.31 -11.81 -10.37
CA LYS A 39 -6.48 -11.08 -10.85
C LYS A 39 -6.49 -11.04 -12.38
N ALA A 40 -7.62 -11.33 -13.03
CA ALA A 40 -7.77 -11.14 -14.47
C ALA A 40 -7.34 -9.73 -14.92
N GLY A 41 -6.60 -9.64 -16.03
CA GLY A 41 -6.03 -8.40 -16.56
C GLY A 41 -4.75 -7.92 -15.85
N GLN A 42 -4.31 -8.59 -14.78
CA GLN A 42 -3.07 -8.25 -14.09
C GLN A 42 -1.85 -8.58 -14.97
N ASN A 43 -0.89 -7.67 -15.01
CA ASN A 43 0.41 -7.94 -15.63
C ASN A 43 1.31 -8.74 -14.68
N LEU A 44 2.00 -9.73 -15.22
CA LEU A 44 2.97 -10.58 -14.53
C LEU A 44 4.36 -10.39 -15.14
N SER A 45 5.40 -10.47 -14.31
CA SER A 45 6.80 -10.53 -14.72
C SER A 45 7.42 -11.80 -14.15
N TYR A 46 8.04 -12.62 -14.98
CA TYR A 46 8.47 -13.97 -14.59
C TYR A 46 9.75 -14.42 -15.28
N VAL A 47 10.45 -15.35 -14.62
CA VAL A 47 11.58 -16.13 -15.14
C VAL A 47 11.30 -17.60 -14.80
N SER A 48 11.16 -18.43 -15.82
CA SER A 48 10.91 -19.88 -15.70
C SER A 48 11.29 -20.59 -17.00
N ALA A 49 11.45 -21.91 -16.99
CA ALA A 49 11.71 -22.71 -18.18
C ALA A 49 10.63 -23.77 -18.41
N GLY A 50 10.03 -23.75 -19.60
CA GLY A 50 9.06 -24.74 -20.08
C GLY A 50 9.48 -25.30 -21.43
N SER A 51 8.52 -25.73 -22.24
CA SER A 51 8.75 -26.10 -23.64
C SER A 51 7.51 -25.79 -24.48
N SER A 52 7.53 -26.13 -25.77
CA SER A 52 6.34 -26.02 -26.64
C SER A 52 5.14 -26.86 -26.17
N VAL A 53 5.37 -27.87 -25.32
CA VAL A 53 4.31 -28.75 -24.77
C VAL A 53 4.16 -28.65 -23.26
N ILE A 54 5.07 -27.93 -22.57
CA ILE A 54 5.07 -27.73 -21.12
C ILE A 54 4.82 -26.25 -20.83
N SER A 55 3.73 -25.96 -20.13
CA SER A 55 3.38 -24.59 -19.74
C SER A 55 4.40 -24.02 -18.75
N VAL A 56 4.76 -22.74 -18.90
CA VAL A 56 5.49 -22.00 -17.86
C VAL A 56 4.54 -21.35 -16.87
N LEU A 57 3.39 -20.88 -17.34
CA LEU A 57 2.27 -20.38 -16.54
C LEU A 57 1.03 -21.16 -16.96
N SER A 58 0.26 -21.65 -16.00
CA SER A 58 -1.03 -22.31 -16.21
C SER A 58 -2.09 -21.57 -15.42
N PHE A 59 -3.07 -21.00 -16.12
CA PHE A 59 -4.14 -20.21 -15.51
C PHE A 59 -5.39 -21.04 -15.27
N TYR A 60 -6.06 -20.77 -14.17
CA TYR A 60 -7.24 -21.49 -13.71
C TYR A 60 -8.31 -20.53 -13.20
N ASP A 61 -9.57 -20.91 -13.36
CA ASP A 61 -10.71 -20.18 -12.79
C ASP A 61 -10.84 -20.39 -11.27
N SER A 62 -11.85 -19.77 -10.65
CA SER A 62 -12.14 -19.90 -9.22
C SER A 62 -12.55 -21.31 -8.78
N SER A 63 -12.94 -22.16 -9.73
CA SER A 63 -13.32 -23.56 -9.52
C SER A 63 -12.18 -24.52 -9.85
N PHE A 64 -10.96 -24.01 -10.07
CA PHE A 64 -9.76 -24.76 -10.45
C PHE A 64 -9.83 -25.45 -11.82
N ASN A 65 -10.74 -25.03 -12.71
CA ASN A 65 -10.72 -25.48 -14.10
C ASN A 65 -9.62 -24.77 -14.87
N PHE A 66 -8.93 -25.50 -15.73
CA PHE A 66 -7.87 -24.95 -16.58
C PHE A 66 -8.45 -24.02 -17.64
N ILE A 67 -7.87 -22.83 -17.78
CA ILE A 67 -8.27 -21.83 -18.78
C ILE A 67 -7.30 -21.85 -19.95
N SER A 68 -6.03 -21.57 -19.68
CA SER A 68 -5.03 -21.44 -20.74
C SER A 68 -3.60 -21.55 -20.20
N PRO A 69 -2.67 -22.03 -21.02
CA PRO A 69 -1.25 -21.98 -20.72
C PRO A 69 -0.62 -20.70 -21.27
N ILE A 70 0.57 -20.37 -20.75
CA ILE A 70 1.64 -19.76 -21.53
C ILE A 70 2.66 -20.86 -21.76
N VAL A 71 2.88 -21.23 -23.02
CA VAL A 71 3.95 -22.15 -23.43
C VAL A 71 5.09 -21.34 -24.01
N ASP A 72 6.30 -21.68 -23.62
CA ASP A 72 7.49 -21.10 -24.22
C ASP A 72 8.70 -21.99 -23.91
N ASN A 73 9.66 -22.04 -24.83
CA ASN A 73 10.99 -22.58 -24.55
C ASN A 73 11.69 -21.58 -23.64
N GLY A 74 11.30 -21.59 -22.36
CA GLY A 74 11.74 -20.58 -21.42
C GLY A 74 13.25 -20.56 -21.21
N GLY A 75 13.72 -19.49 -20.58
CA GLY A 75 15.13 -19.28 -20.24
C GLY A 75 15.26 -18.25 -19.13
N VAL A 76 16.49 -17.79 -18.89
CA VAL A 76 16.85 -16.88 -17.78
C VAL A 76 16.41 -15.42 -17.98
N ALA A 77 15.91 -15.06 -19.18
CA ALA A 77 15.41 -13.72 -19.46
C ALA A 77 14.05 -13.47 -18.80
N VAL A 78 13.87 -12.26 -18.29
CA VAL A 78 12.59 -11.78 -17.73
C VAL A 78 11.58 -11.62 -18.86
N ARG A 79 10.39 -12.19 -18.66
CA ARG A 79 9.27 -12.11 -19.59
C ARG A 79 8.03 -11.59 -18.88
N THR A 80 7.06 -11.16 -19.67
CA THR A 80 5.79 -10.63 -19.17
C THR A 80 4.61 -11.39 -19.73
N ALA A 81 3.53 -11.46 -18.96
CA ALA A 81 2.27 -12.07 -19.38
C ALA A 81 1.10 -11.32 -18.75
N VAL A 82 -0.03 -11.26 -19.45
CA VAL A 82 -1.29 -10.74 -18.91
C VAL A 82 -2.09 -11.92 -18.38
N VAL A 83 -2.62 -11.82 -17.17
CA VAL A 83 -3.55 -12.82 -16.62
C VAL A 83 -4.84 -12.80 -17.47
N PRO A 84 -5.26 -13.93 -18.06
CA PRO A 84 -6.41 -13.97 -18.95
C PRO A 84 -7.72 -13.68 -18.21
N ALA A 85 -8.77 -13.40 -18.99
CA ALA A 85 -10.11 -13.24 -18.44
C ALA A 85 -10.53 -14.48 -17.63
N ASN A 86 -11.28 -14.25 -16.55
CA ASN A 86 -11.83 -15.26 -15.65
C ASN A 86 -10.80 -16.08 -14.84
N ALA A 87 -9.49 -15.82 -14.98
CA ALA A 87 -8.49 -16.48 -14.15
C ALA A 87 -8.45 -15.90 -12.73
N ALA A 88 -8.47 -16.80 -11.75
CA ALA A 88 -8.34 -16.50 -10.33
C ALA A 88 -7.04 -17.09 -9.75
N TYR A 89 -6.48 -18.11 -10.40
CA TYR A 89 -5.25 -18.75 -9.96
C TYR A 89 -4.27 -18.99 -11.11
N VAL A 90 -2.98 -19.05 -10.76
CA VAL A 90 -1.91 -19.48 -11.64
C VAL A 90 -1.06 -20.55 -10.95
N ARG A 91 -0.57 -21.52 -11.73
CA ARG A 91 0.53 -22.40 -11.34
C ARG A 91 1.68 -22.21 -12.30
N LEU A 92 2.90 -22.35 -11.81
CA LEU A 92 4.10 -22.16 -12.60
C LEU A 92 4.89 -23.45 -12.66
N SER A 93 5.32 -23.86 -13.85
CA SER A 93 6.25 -24.98 -14.02
C SER A 93 7.60 -24.46 -14.52
N ASN A 94 8.67 -25.10 -14.05
CA ASN A 94 10.05 -24.73 -14.32
C ASN A 94 10.92 -25.98 -14.56
N ASN A 95 11.81 -25.91 -15.55
CA ASN A 95 12.93 -26.83 -15.67
C ASN A 95 14.10 -26.34 -14.78
N PRO A 96 14.37 -27.01 -13.64
CA PRO A 96 15.40 -26.54 -12.71
C PRO A 96 16.83 -26.63 -13.29
N THR A 97 17.06 -27.39 -14.36
CA THR A 97 18.37 -27.46 -15.01
C THR A 97 18.67 -26.22 -15.87
N LEU A 98 17.64 -25.54 -16.36
CA LEU A 98 17.77 -24.35 -17.20
C LEU A 98 17.64 -23.05 -16.40
N VAL A 99 16.78 -23.04 -15.38
CA VAL A 99 16.53 -21.88 -14.53
C VAL A 99 16.58 -22.32 -13.06
N ALA A 100 17.69 -22.03 -12.39
CA ALA A 100 17.93 -22.40 -11.00
C ALA A 100 17.13 -21.54 -10.00
N LEU A 101 16.86 -20.28 -10.35
CA LEU A 101 16.17 -19.30 -9.49
C LEU A 101 14.90 -18.76 -10.19
N PRO A 102 13.88 -19.60 -10.39
CA PRO A 102 12.65 -19.15 -11.04
C PRO A 102 11.87 -18.20 -10.13
N TYR A 103 11.12 -17.29 -10.73
CA TYR A 103 10.21 -16.41 -10.01
C TYR A 103 9.04 -15.93 -10.88
N CYS A 104 8.01 -15.42 -10.21
CA CYS A 104 6.96 -14.63 -10.83
C CYS A 104 6.47 -13.56 -9.86
N ASN A 105 6.27 -12.36 -10.39
CA ASN A 105 5.84 -11.18 -9.68
C ASN A 105 4.58 -10.64 -10.33
N ALA A 106 3.63 -10.19 -9.51
CA ALA A 106 2.62 -9.26 -9.95
C ALA A 106 3.32 -7.94 -10.32
N VAL A 107 3.17 -7.51 -11.57
CA VAL A 107 3.52 -6.14 -11.94
C VAL A 107 2.41 -5.26 -11.35
N ILE A 108 2.78 -4.50 -10.34
CA ILE A 108 1.94 -3.40 -9.89
C ILE A 108 2.14 -2.31 -10.94
N ASP A 109 1.31 -2.33 -11.98
CA ASP A 109 1.11 -1.15 -12.81
C ASP A 109 0.62 -0.06 -11.88
N SER A 110 1.55 0.81 -11.49
CA SER A 110 1.36 2.06 -10.75
C SER A 110 -0.07 2.26 -10.23
N VAL A 111 -0.38 1.61 -9.10
CA VAL A 111 -1.54 1.93 -8.22
C VAL A 111 -1.58 3.43 -7.84
N ILE A 112 -0.49 4.14 -8.15
CA ILE A 112 -0.30 5.59 -8.08
C ILE A 112 -1.31 6.40 -8.91
N ASN A 113 -1.99 5.82 -9.93
CA ASN A 113 -2.88 6.59 -10.83
C ASN A 113 -4.37 6.20 -10.83
N SER A 114 -4.83 5.28 -9.97
CA SER A 114 -6.27 5.01 -9.87
C SER A 114 -7.02 6.22 -9.28
N SER A 115 -8.14 6.60 -9.89
CA SER A 115 -9.07 7.63 -9.39
C SER A 115 -9.84 7.19 -8.15
N ASP A 116 -9.84 5.88 -7.84
CA ASP A 116 -10.70 5.28 -6.82
C ASP A 116 -10.00 5.16 -5.46
N VAL A 117 -8.76 5.63 -5.35
CA VAL A 117 -7.95 5.57 -4.13
C VAL A 117 -7.52 6.99 -3.76
N VAL A 118 -7.92 7.43 -2.56
CA VAL A 118 -7.48 8.72 -2.02
C VAL A 118 -5.98 8.65 -1.73
N LYS A 119 -5.21 9.50 -2.40
CA LYS A 119 -3.76 9.59 -2.28
C LYS A 119 -3.42 10.50 -1.12
N GLN A 120 -2.26 10.30 -0.51
CA GLN A 120 -1.78 11.20 0.55
C GLN A 120 -1.68 12.66 0.06
N ASN A 121 -1.32 12.87 -1.21
CA ASN A 121 -1.28 14.19 -1.84
C ASN A 121 -2.68 14.79 -2.13
N ASP A 122 -3.74 13.99 -2.11
CA ASP A 122 -5.11 14.50 -2.20
C ASP A 122 -5.51 15.17 -0.87
N PHE A 123 -4.81 14.86 0.22
CA PHE A 123 -4.89 15.61 1.46
C PHE A 123 -3.94 16.80 1.40
N THR A 124 -4.44 17.93 0.92
CA THR A 124 -3.74 19.21 1.13
C THR A 124 -3.94 19.61 2.58
N VAL A 125 -2.92 19.40 3.42
CA VAL A 125 -2.88 20.02 4.75
C VAL A 125 -2.52 21.48 4.53
N GLU A 126 -3.53 22.34 4.42
CA GLU A 126 -3.30 23.79 4.43
C GLU A 126 -2.82 24.19 5.82
N THR A 127 -1.52 24.48 5.94
CA THR A 127 -0.96 25.04 7.16
C THR A 127 -1.32 26.52 7.23
N SER A 128 -2.30 26.87 8.06
CA SER A 128 -2.58 28.27 8.37
C SER A 128 -1.41 28.91 9.11
N LEU A 129 -1.26 30.23 9.00
CA LEU A 129 -0.29 30.99 9.78
C LEU A 129 -0.49 30.71 11.28
N ASN A 130 0.60 30.33 11.97
CA ASN A 130 0.56 30.18 13.43
C ASN A 130 0.60 31.57 14.08
N PHE A 131 -0.53 31.99 14.67
CA PHE A 131 -0.63 33.25 15.40
C PHE A 131 -0.20 33.15 16.87
N ALA A 132 0.10 31.96 17.38
CA ALA A 132 0.62 31.74 18.73
C ALA A 132 2.14 31.84 18.74
N HIS A 133 2.65 33.07 18.79
CA HIS A 133 4.08 33.34 18.81
C HIS A 133 4.67 33.31 20.24
N PRO A 134 5.93 32.87 20.43
CA PRO A 134 6.57 32.82 21.76
C PRO A 134 6.57 34.15 22.51
N GLU A 135 6.68 35.27 21.80
CA GLU A 135 6.65 36.62 22.35
C GLU A 135 5.30 37.00 23.00
N TYR A 136 4.23 36.25 22.72
CA TYR A 136 2.90 36.47 23.30
C TYR A 136 2.67 35.63 24.57
N ILE A 137 3.65 34.83 24.98
CA ILE A 137 3.58 34.01 26.18
C ILE A 137 3.88 34.86 27.41
N ILE A 138 2.96 34.81 28.36
CA ILE A 138 3.09 35.39 29.69
C ILE A 138 3.23 34.21 30.66
N ASN A 139 4.40 34.10 31.30
CA ASN A 139 4.71 33.02 32.25
C ASN A 139 4.11 33.31 33.62
N ASP A 140 3.74 32.25 34.33
CA ASP A 140 3.17 32.24 35.68
C ASP A 140 1.79 32.90 35.80
N TYR A 141 1.02 32.90 34.70
CA TYR A 141 -0.36 33.37 34.66
C TYR A 141 -1.28 32.40 33.91
N TYR A 142 -2.56 32.41 34.30
CA TYR A 142 -3.64 31.68 33.63
C TYR A 142 -4.92 32.52 33.60
N VAL A 143 -5.87 32.14 32.74
CA VAL A 143 -7.23 32.69 32.73
C VAL A 143 -8.15 31.70 33.43
N ASN A 144 -8.83 32.15 34.47
CA ASN A 144 -9.76 31.29 35.21
C ASN A 144 -11.10 31.14 34.46
N ASN A 145 -12.01 30.32 35.01
CA ASN A 145 -13.34 30.08 34.43
C ASN A 145 -14.26 31.33 34.40
N THR A 146 -13.88 32.42 35.06
CA THR A 146 -14.60 33.71 35.00
C THR A 146 -13.98 34.68 33.98
N GLY A 147 -12.94 34.28 33.25
CA GLY A 147 -12.24 35.13 32.29
C GLY A 147 -11.22 36.08 32.91
N THR A 148 -10.92 35.95 34.21
CA THR A 148 -9.97 36.82 34.91
C THR A 148 -8.56 36.25 34.84
N ILE A 149 -7.58 37.13 34.61
CA ILE A 149 -6.16 36.77 34.65
C ILE A 149 -5.72 36.62 36.10
N SER A 150 -5.16 35.46 36.44
CA SER A 150 -4.68 35.13 37.79
C SER A 150 -3.24 34.63 37.72
N ALA A 151 -2.46 34.90 38.78
CA ALA A 151 -1.11 34.38 38.90
C ALA A 151 -1.14 32.90 39.32
N GLY A 152 -0.23 32.09 38.76
CA GLY A 152 -0.06 30.68 39.08
C GLY A 152 1.27 30.16 38.56
N ALA A 153 2.16 29.74 39.46
CA ALA A 153 3.49 29.26 39.11
C ALA A 153 3.43 28.08 38.12
N GLY A 154 4.24 28.13 37.06
CA GLY A 154 4.32 27.11 36.01
C GLY A 154 3.26 27.21 34.92
N TRP A 155 2.29 28.12 35.03
CA TRP A 155 1.27 28.34 34.00
C TRP A 155 1.77 29.23 32.86
N LYS A 156 1.20 29.04 31.67
CA LYS A 156 1.48 29.86 30.49
C LYS A 156 0.18 30.38 29.91
N TYR A 157 0.06 31.70 29.84
CA TYR A 157 -1.04 32.40 29.20
C TYR A 157 -0.55 33.01 27.88
N ILE A 158 -1.32 32.88 26.79
CA ILE A 158 -0.94 33.39 25.46
C ILE A 158 -1.98 34.41 24.99
N LYS A 159 -1.53 35.58 24.55
CA LYS A 159 -2.38 36.62 23.95
C LYS A 159 -2.25 36.62 22.42
N ILE A 160 -3.27 36.13 21.73
CA ILE A 160 -3.28 36.13 20.27
C ILE A 160 -4.08 37.34 19.76
N PRO A 161 -3.50 38.23 18.94
CA PRO A 161 -4.26 39.31 18.31
C PRO A 161 -5.26 38.73 17.30
N VAL A 162 -6.53 39.10 17.44
CA VAL A 162 -7.62 38.65 16.56
C VAL A 162 -8.33 39.84 15.93
N VAL A 163 -8.89 39.62 14.75
CA VAL A 163 -9.71 40.60 14.03
C VAL A 163 -11.19 40.22 14.16
N ALA A 164 -12.03 41.21 14.44
CA ALA A 164 -13.47 40.99 14.57
C ALA A 164 -14.06 40.38 13.27
N GLY A 165 -14.97 39.41 13.44
CA GLY A 165 -15.64 38.74 12.31
C GLY A 165 -14.79 37.70 11.57
N LYS A 166 -13.57 37.39 12.04
CA LYS A 166 -12.75 36.30 11.49
C LYS A 166 -12.93 35.02 12.30
N THR A 167 -12.91 33.89 11.59
CA THR A 167 -12.89 32.55 12.18
C THR A 167 -11.45 32.11 12.39
N TYR A 168 -11.16 31.58 13.57
CA TYR A 168 -9.84 31.05 13.93
C TYR A 168 -10.01 29.60 14.40
N THR A 169 -9.07 28.75 14.02
CA THR A 169 -9.03 27.34 14.44
C THR A 169 -7.88 27.15 15.41
N PHE A 170 -8.16 26.54 16.55
CA PHE A 170 -7.12 26.09 17.49
C PHE A 170 -6.73 24.66 17.13
N GLY A 171 -5.45 24.42 16.84
CA GLY A 171 -4.95 23.09 16.48
C GLY A 171 -3.42 23.01 16.49
N GLY A 172 -2.87 21.80 16.35
CA GLY A 172 -1.42 21.58 16.22
C GLY A 172 -0.62 21.45 17.52
N PHE A 173 -1.28 21.22 18.67
CA PHE A 173 -0.60 20.94 19.95
C PHE A 173 -1.05 19.61 20.56
N GLY A 174 -0.13 18.92 21.23
CA GLY A 174 -0.42 17.71 22.00
C GLY A 174 -0.94 18.07 23.39
N ILE A 175 -2.15 17.61 23.72
CA ILE A 175 -2.74 17.79 25.05
C ILE A 175 -2.37 16.56 25.90
N THR A 176 -1.51 16.73 26.89
CA THR A 176 -1.10 15.65 27.80
C THR A 176 -1.92 15.59 29.09
N THR A 177 -2.73 16.61 29.38
CA THR A 177 -3.65 16.68 30.53
C THR A 177 -4.90 17.52 30.22
N SER A 178 -6.05 17.15 30.81
CA SER A 178 -7.35 17.77 30.56
C SER A 178 -7.41 19.24 31.01
N GLY A 179 -7.95 20.12 30.14
CA GLY A 179 -8.39 21.46 30.52
C GLY A 179 -7.99 22.55 29.54
N TYR A 180 -8.88 22.90 28.60
CA TYR A 180 -8.85 24.20 27.92
C TYR A 180 -10.19 24.89 28.11
N TYR A 181 -10.13 26.17 28.45
CA TYR A 181 -11.25 27.09 28.40
C TYR A 181 -10.95 28.12 27.30
N SER A 182 -11.90 28.39 26.42
CA SER A 182 -11.87 29.55 25.53
C SER A 182 -12.82 30.60 26.09
N VAL A 183 -12.42 31.88 26.04
CA VAL A 183 -13.31 32.98 26.45
C VAL A 183 -13.80 33.67 25.19
N GLN A 184 -15.12 33.77 25.08
CA GLN A 184 -15.80 34.60 24.10
C GLN A 184 -15.45 36.07 24.37
N ASN A 185 -15.12 36.81 23.31
CA ASN A 185 -15.05 38.27 23.39
C ASN A 185 -16.47 38.79 23.66
N VAL A 186 -16.76 39.17 24.90
CA VAL A 186 -17.97 39.92 25.22
C VAL A 186 -17.73 41.30 24.64
N ALA A 187 -18.42 41.64 23.56
CA ALA A 187 -18.37 42.97 22.99
C ALA A 187 -18.64 43.99 24.11
N SER A 188 -17.62 44.79 24.46
CA SER A 188 -17.79 45.99 25.26
C SER A 188 -18.39 47.06 24.35
N ASN A 189 -19.72 47.23 24.44
CA ASN A 189 -20.55 48.30 23.83
C ASN A 189 -20.40 48.57 22.33
#